data_AF-A0A9X0W5Y2-F1
#
_entry.id   AF-A0A9X0W5Y2-F1
#
_cell.length_a   1.000
_cell.length_b   1.000
_cell.length_c   1.000
_cell.angle_alpha   90.00
_cell.angle_beta   90.00
_cell.angle_gamma   90.00
#
_symmetry.space_group_name_H-M   'P 1'
#
loop_
_entity.id
_entity.type
_entity.pdbx_description
1 polymer ?
#
loop_
_entity_poly.entity_id
_entity_poly.type
_entity_poly.pdbx_seq_one_letter_code
_entity_poly.pdbx_strand_id
1 'polypeptide(L)'
;MDRNLNSSTIKPHELVANLEVLRGKIARKPTNYTPQKDFPRSIYDSLSKYTPTSHVNLILVGSDLFRELFLWPFPFFVLSFSASKYWLWTAAFPSVIWLYMRMWVVSLKRPSAGDAMVNPAAAKIIDEAMVKLVRLSCGKLFRRWKSTDILSGHQQELDEIRAVYLNGYWYPCITAIFPLLDHICRKLLKTENLRKGVGQINKVFQDANICLESLRPGAGAWDFAKKSGANAQDLSDKDLRLVGVALESFLHFAGAYYGHATSDQDARALNRHAVLHGQRDRVWTREDASRLLLFLDLMLILIPVFEILLASEPQE
;
A
#
# COMPACT_ATOMS: atom_id res chain seq x y z
N MET A 1 26.35 27.43 -12.97
CA MET A 1 27.01 26.54 -12.00
C MET A 1 26.17 25.29 -11.88
N ASP A 2 26.39 24.37 -12.83
CA ASP A 2 25.73 23.08 -12.89
C ASP A 2 26.26 22.20 -11.77
N ARG A 3 25.47 22.06 -10.71
CA ARG A 3 25.64 20.95 -9.78
C ARG A 3 24.90 19.77 -10.39
N ASN A 4 25.68 18.87 -10.99
CA ASN A 4 25.32 17.47 -11.21
C ASN A 4 24.80 16.89 -9.88
N LEU A 5 23.48 16.97 -9.68
CA LEU A 5 22.78 16.17 -8.70
C LEU A 5 22.66 14.78 -9.31
N ASN A 6 23.60 13.91 -8.96
CA ASN A 6 23.45 12.46 -9.08
C ASN A 6 22.20 12.07 -8.26
N SER A 7 21.00 12.18 -8.86
CA SER A 7 19.88 11.37 -8.41
C SER A 7 20.27 9.94 -8.77
N SER A 8 20.48 9.10 -7.77
CA SER A 8 20.64 7.65 -7.95
C SER A 8 19.38 7.11 -8.60
N THR A 9 19.32 7.22 -9.93
CA THR A 9 18.17 6.83 -10.74
C THR A 9 18.49 5.41 -11.13
N ILE A 10 17.86 4.45 -10.45
CA ILE A 10 18.04 3.03 -10.77
C ILE A 10 17.72 2.84 -12.23
N LYS A 11 18.66 2.23 -12.96
CA LYS A 11 18.46 1.94 -14.37
C LYS A 11 17.50 0.76 -14.51
N PRO A 12 16.75 0.65 -15.62
CA PRO A 12 15.79 -0.44 -15.81
C PRO A 12 16.38 -1.85 -15.60
N HIS A 13 17.62 -2.10 -16.03
CA HIS A 13 18.29 -3.39 -15.84
C HIS A 13 18.70 -3.65 -14.38
N GLU A 14 19.07 -2.60 -13.63
CA GLU A 14 19.35 -2.69 -12.19
C GLU A 14 18.06 -3.03 -11.42
N LEU A 15 16.91 -2.45 -11.81
CA LEU A 15 15.62 -2.81 -11.22
C LEU A 15 15.28 -4.28 -11.44
N VAL A 16 15.49 -4.80 -12.66
CA VAL A 16 15.26 -6.22 -12.97
C VAL A 16 16.14 -7.12 -12.08
N ALA A 17 17.43 -6.81 -11.97
CA ALA A 17 18.34 -7.56 -11.10
C ALA A 17 17.91 -7.51 -9.63
N ASN A 18 17.56 -6.33 -9.12
CA ASN A 18 17.10 -6.15 -7.74
C ASN A 18 15.76 -6.87 -7.46
N LEU A 19 14.89 -6.98 -8.47
CA LEU A 19 13.67 -7.78 -8.37
C LEU A 19 13.96 -9.28 -8.27
N GLU A 20 14.98 -9.79 -8.96
CA GLU A 20 15.40 -11.19 -8.79
C GLU A 20 15.99 -11.43 -7.40
N VAL A 21 16.80 -10.50 -6.88
CA VAL A 21 17.29 -10.55 -5.48
C VAL A 21 16.11 -10.58 -4.50
N LEU A 22 15.13 -9.68 -4.69
CA LEU A 22 13.93 -9.64 -3.85
C LEU A 22 13.15 -10.96 -3.92
N ARG A 23 13.00 -11.56 -5.10
CA ARG A 23 12.34 -12.86 -5.28
C ARG A 23 13.09 -13.98 -4.56
N GLY A 24 14.41 -13.99 -4.62
CA GLY A 24 15.25 -14.94 -3.88
C GLY A 24 15.06 -14.86 -2.37
N LYS A 25 14.73 -13.67 -1.86
CA LYS A 25 14.42 -13.43 -0.44
C LYS A 25 12.97 -13.74 -0.05
N ILE A 26 12.08 -14.12 -0.97
CA ILE A 26 10.68 -14.47 -0.65
C ILE A 26 10.56 -15.97 -0.43
N ALA A 27 10.17 -16.36 0.79
CA ALA A 27 9.97 -17.76 1.16
C ALA A 27 8.87 -18.44 0.32
N ARG A 28 9.23 -19.54 -0.35
CA ARG A 28 8.34 -20.39 -1.15
C ARG A 28 7.85 -21.60 -0.35
N LYS A 29 6.80 -22.27 -0.85
CA LYS A 29 6.21 -23.44 -0.19
C LYS A 29 7.26 -24.57 -0.14
N PRO A 30 7.68 -25.06 1.03
CA PRO A 30 8.58 -26.20 1.09
C PRO A 30 7.86 -27.48 0.66
N THR A 31 8.60 -28.42 0.04
CA THR A 31 8.06 -29.69 -0.48
C THR A 31 7.37 -30.51 0.62
N ASN A 32 7.92 -30.48 1.84
CA ASN A 32 7.37 -31.14 3.02
C ASN A 32 6.77 -30.13 4.00
N TYR A 33 5.84 -29.30 3.52
CA TYR A 33 5.14 -28.34 4.38
C TYR A 33 4.10 -29.04 5.25
N THR A 34 4.38 -29.13 6.55
CA THR A 34 3.31 -29.27 7.55
C THR A 34 2.83 -27.86 7.90
N PRO A 35 1.51 -27.61 7.94
CA PRO A 35 0.97 -26.32 8.32
C PRO A 35 1.22 -26.06 9.81
N GLN A 36 2.44 -25.66 10.13
CA GLN A 36 2.77 -25.14 11.44
C GLN A 36 2.19 -23.72 11.57
N LYS A 37 1.81 -23.36 12.79
CA LYS A 37 1.10 -22.14 13.18
C LYS A 37 1.91 -20.83 12.97
N ASP A 38 3.01 -20.88 12.22
CA ASP A 38 3.94 -19.76 12.06
C ASP A 38 3.72 -19.02 10.74
N PHE A 39 2.59 -18.31 10.67
CA PHE A 39 2.29 -17.42 9.55
C PHE A 39 3.09 -16.11 9.65
N PRO A 40 3.55 -15.54 8.53
CA PRO A 40 4.20 -14.23 8.54
C PRO A 40 3.27 -13.15 9.07
N ARG A 41 3.75 -12.34 10.00
CA ARG A 41 3.00 -11.26 10.66
C ARG A 41 3.35 -9.90 10.08
N SER A 42 4.36 -9.80 9.23
CA SER A 42 4.75 -8.54 8.62
C SER A 42 5.24 -8.80 7.19
N ILE A 43 5.39 -7.74 6.39
CA ILE A 43 6.04 -7.86 5.09
C ILE A 43 7.48 -8.35 5.27
N TYR A 44 8.17 -7.91 6.33
CA TYR A 44 9.49 -8.44 6.70
C TYR A 44 9.44 -9.95 6.98
N ASP A 45 8.48 -10.41 7.79
CA ASP A 45 8.30 -11.84 8.06
C ASP A 45 8.01 -12.60 6.76
N SER A 46 7.28 -12.01 5.82
CA SER A 46 6.90 -12.64 4.55
C SER A 46 8.08 -12.88 3.61
N LEU A 47 9.21 -12.21 3.84
CA LEU A 47 10.48 -12.56 3.22
C LEU A 47 10.97 -13.89 3.79
N SER A 48 10.99 -14.03 5.11
CA SER A 48 11.51 -15.23 5.79
C SER A 48 10.55 -16.43 5.92
N LYS A 49 9.22 -16.22 5.81
CA LYS A 49 8.20 -17.23 6.11
C LYS A 49 7.21 -17.40 4.98
N TYR A 50 6.87 -18.65 4.68
CA TYR A 50 5.94 -18.99 3.62
C TYR A 50 4.51 -18.49 3.94
N THR A 51 3.90 -17.80 2.97
CA THR A 51 2.48 -17.43 3.02
C THR A 51 1.67 -18.30 2.06
N PRO A 52 0.62 -19.02 2.51
CA PRO A 52 -0.22 -19.79 1.60
C PRO A 52 -0.85 -18.93 0.51
N THR A 53 -0.84 -19.40 -0.73
CA THR A 53 -1.44 -18.69 -1.88
C THR A 53 -2.90 -18.27 -1.64
N SER A 54 -3.68 -19.07 -0.90
CA SER A 54 -5.07 -18.73 -0.56
C SER A 54 -5.18 -17.46 0.30
N HIS A 55 -4.27 -17.25 1.24
CA HIS A 55 -4.23 -16.06 2.08
C HIS A 55 -3.80 -14.84 1.27
N VAL A 56 -2.80 -15.03 0.42
CA VAL A 56 -2.32 -13.98 -0.48
C VAL A 56 -3.42 -13.54 -1.44
N ASN A 57 -4.19 -14.48 -2.02
CA ASN A 57 -5.34 -14.17 -2.87
C ASN A 57 -6.42 -13.38 -2.13
N LEU A 58 -6.75 -13.75 -0.89
CA LEU A 58 -7.72 -13.01 -0.08
C LEU A 58 -7.28 -11.54 0.14
N ILE A 59 -6.00 -11.36 0.44
CA ILE A 59 -5.40 -10.04 0.66
C ILE A 59 -5.38 -9.23 -0.66
N LEU A 60 -5.04 -9.87 -1.78
CA LEU A 60 -5.06 -9.26 -3.10
C LEU A 60 -6.47 -8.76 -3.46
N VAL A 61 -7.49 -9.62 -3.32
CA VAL A 61 -8.90 -9.23 -3.57
C VAL A 61 -9.33 -8.07 -2.68
N GLY A 62 -8.96 -8.09 -1.40
CA GLY A 62 -9.22 -6.99 -0.48
C GLY A 62 -8.51 -5.70 -0.92
N SER A 63 -7.25 -5.79 -1.32
CA SER A 63 -6.46 -4.66 -1.82
C SER A 63 -7.07 -4.04 -3.07
N ASP A 64 -7.46 -4.86 -4.04
CA ASP A 64 -8.12 -4.40 -5.27
C ASP A 64 -9.42 -3.68 -4.96
N LEU A 65 -10.23 -4.22 -4.05
CA LEU A 65 -11.48 -3.60 -3.59
C LEU A 65 -11.24 -2.23 -2.93
N PHE A 66 -10.30 -2.13 -1.98
CA PHE A 66 -10.01 -0.86 -1.31
C PHE A 66 -9.43 0.17 -2.26
N ARG A 67 -8.61 -0.27 -3.21
CA ARG A 67 -7.97 0.57 -4.21
C ARG A 67 -8.99 1.09 -5.22
N GLU A 68 -9.66 0.21 -5.95
CA GLU A 68 -10.45 0.55 -7.13
C GLU A 68 -11.75 1.29 -6.77
N LEU A 69 -12.33 1.01 -5.61
CA LEU A 69 -13.67 1.51 -5.27
C LEU A 69 -13.68 2.54 -4.14
N PHE A 70 -12.64 2.54 -3.31
CA PHE A 70 -12.64 3.40 -2.12
C PHE A 70 -11.40 4.29 -2.01
N LEU A 71 -10.40 4.11 -2.90
CA LEU A 71 -9.15 4.87 -2.92
C LEU A 71 -8.41 4.85 -1.56
N TRP A 72 -8.48 3.73 -0.84
CA TRP A 72 -7.76 3.53 0.43
C TRP A 72 -6.46 2.75 0.20
N PRO A 73 -5.35 3.11 0.86
CA PRO A 73 -4.23 2.19 1.02
C PRO A 73 -4.70 0.95 1.77
N PHE A 74 -4.22 -0.24 1.39
CA PHE A 74 -4.58 -1.45 2.11
C PHE A 74 -4.00 -1.41 3.54
N PRO A 75 -4.79 -1.75 4.58
CA PRO A 75 -4.34 -1.65 5.97
C PRO A 75 -3.44 -2.83 6.38
N PHE A 76 -2.20 -2.87 5.88
CA PHE A 76 -1.25 -3.96 6.10
C PHE A 76 -0.95 -4.26 7.58
N PHE A 77 -1.06 -3.27 8.48
CA PHE A 77 -0.93 -3.50 9.93
C PHE A 77 -1.88 -4.57 10.49
N VAL A 78 -3.02 -4.79 9.83
CA VAL A 78 -4.03 -5.76 10.27
C VAL A 78 -3.45 -7.18 10.23
N LEU A 79 -2.51 -7.45 9.33
CA LEU A 79 -1.77 -8.71 9.25
C LEU A 79 -0.85 -8.88 10.47
N SER A 80 -0.27 -7.80 10.98
CA SER A 80 0.67 -7.80 12.11
C SER A 80 0.04 -7.97 13.48
N PHE A 81 -1.24 -7.62 13.63
CA PHE A 81 -1.93 -7.70 14.92
C PHE A 81 -2.72 -9.00 15.12
N SER A 82 -2.61 -9.96 14.20
CA SER A 82 -3.53 -11.09 14.07
C SER A 82 -3.26 -12.33 14.97
N ALA A 83 -2.23 -12.35 15.82
CA ALA A 83 -1.89 -13.55 16.59
C ALA A 83 -2.96 -14.03 17.61
N SER A 84 -3.86 -13.17 18.11
CA SER A 84 -4.87 -13.56 19.12
C SER A 84 -6.30 -13.09 18.84
N LYS A 85 -6.53 -12.45 17.70
CA LYS A 85 -7.80 -11.76 17.41
C LYS A 85 -8.23 -12.00 15.96
N TYR A 86 -8.45 -13.27 15.64
CA TYR A 86 -9.23 -13.69 14.47
C TYR A 86 -10.55 -12.93 14.34
N TRP A 87 -11.14 -12.41 15.42
CA TRP A 87 -12.41 -11.66 15.39
C TRP A 87 -12.44 -10.45 14.43
N LEU A 88 -11.32 -9.74 14.22
CA LEU A 88 -11.30 -8.62 13.26
C LEU A 88 -11.43 -9.11 11.81
N TRP A 89 -10.83 -10.27 11.52
CA TRP A 89 -10.93 -10.99 10.24
C TRP A 89 -12.16 -11.90 10.12
N THR A 90 -12.80 -12.32 11.22
CA THR A 90 -13.94 -13.25 11.23
C THR A 90 -15.28 -12.58 11.50
N ALA A 91 -15.32 -11.42 12.16
CA ALA A 91 -16.57 -10.71 12.48
C ALA A 91 -16.79 -9.45 11.64
N ALA A 92 -15.74 -8.65 11.37
CA ALA A 92 -15.88 -7.37 10.66
C ALA A 92 -15.54 -7.48 9.16
N PHE A 93 -14.46 -8.17 8.81
CA PHE A 93 -14.05 -8.31 7.42
C PHE A 93 -15.01 -9.17 6.58
N PRO A 94 -15.56 -10.31 7.06
CA PRO A 94 -16.48 -11.12 6.28
C PRO A 94 -17.85 -10.47 6.19
N SER A 95 -18.27 -9.68 7.18
CA SER A 95 -19.52 -8.92 7.08
C SER A 95 -19.38 -7.75 6.13
N VAL A 96 -18.24 -7.05 6.07
CA VAL A 96 -17.94 -6.03 5.05
C VAL A 96 -17.82 -6.64 3.65
N ILE A 97 -17.06 -7.74 3.50
CA ILE A 97 -16.95 -8.49 2.24
C ILE A 97 -18.31 -9.07 1.85
N TRP A 98 -19.10 -9.61 2.78
CA TRP A 98 -20.43 -10.17 2.49
C TRP A 98 -21.44 -9.08 2.12
N LEU A 99 -21.45 -7.94 2.81
CA LEU A 99 -22.28 -6.79 2.44
C LEU A 99 -21.89 -6.31 1.05
N TYR A 100 -20.58 -6.23 0.78
CA TYR A 100 -20.05 -5.83 -0.50
C TYR A 100 -20.38 -6.85 -1.60
N MET A 101 -20.16 -8.14 -1.40
CA MET A 101 -20.52 -9.20 -2.36
C MET A 101 -22.02 -9.21 -2.64
N ARG A 102 -22.85 -8.97 -1.62
CA ARG A 102 -24.30 -8.84 -1.78
C ARG A 102 -24.67 -7.59 -2.58
N MET A 103 -23.99 -6.46 -2.38
CA MET A 103 -24.17 -5.25 -3.19
C MET A 103 -23.62 -5.40 -4.61
N TRP A 104 -22.51 -6.11 -4.81
CA TRP A 104 -21.89 -6.39 -6.09
C TRP A 104 -22.76 -7.32 -6.94
N VAL A 105 -23.33 -8.36 -6.33
CA VAL A 105 -24.36 -9.23 -6.97
C VAL A 105 -25.62 -8.44 -7.33
N VAL A 106 -26.00 -7.42 -6.55
CA VAL A 106 -27.10 -6.52 -6.89
C VAL A 106 -26.71 -5.54 -8.02
N SER A 107 -25.45 -5.10 -8.06
CA SER A 107 -24.93 -4.22 -9.12
C SER A 107 -24.77 -4.96 -10.47
N LEU A 108 -24.38 -6.23 -10.44
CA LEU A 108 -24.32 -7.10 -11.63
C LEU A 108 -25.70 -7.33 -12.27
N LYS A 109 -26.80 -7.12 -11.53
CA LYS A 109 -28.16 -7.18 -12.07
C LYS A 109 -28.61 -5.89 -12.78
N ARG A 110 -27.75 -4.88 -12.87
CA ARG A 110 -28.00 -3.66 -13.67
C ARG A 110 -26.92 -3.50 -14.73
N PRO A 111 -27.17 -3.93 -15.99
CA PRO A 111 -26.27 -3.61 -17.09
C PRO A 111 -26.53 -2.17 -17.52
N SER A 112 -25.62 -1.24 -17.20
CA SER A 112 -25.53 0.03 -17.92
C SER A 112 -24.21 0.75 -17.63
N ALA A 113 -23.39 0.82 -18.67
CA ALA A 113 -22.47 1.90 -19.05
C ALA A 113 -21.56 2.56 -17.99
N GLY A 114 -20.26 2.34 -18.18
CA GLY A 114 -19.30 3.45 -18.26
C GLY A 114 -18.59 3.85 -16.97
N ASP A 115 -19.33 4.04 -15.88
CA ASP A 115 -18.74 4.44 -14.60
C ASP A 115 -19.39 3.60 -13.51
N ALA A 116 -18.62 2.74 -12.87
CA ALA A 116 -19.04 2.07 -11.64
C ALA A 116 -19.16 3.15 -10.55
N MET A 117 -20.26 3.90 -10.56
CA MET A 117 -20.56 4.91 -9.56
C MET A 117 -20.69 4.18 -8.23
N VAL A 118 -19.63 4.24 -7.42
CA VAL A 118 -19.57 3.60 -6.11
C VAL A 118 -20.75 4.12 -5.31
N ASN A 119 -21.62 3.20 -4.87
CA ASN A 119 -22.80 3.57 -4.10
C ASN A 119 -22.37 4.45 -2.90
N PRO A 120 -22.83 5.71 -2.80
CA PRO A 120 -22.39 6.64 -1.75
C PRO A 120 -22.61 6.10 -0.32
N ALA A 121 -23.65 5.28 -0.12
CA ALA A 121 -23.91 4.64 1.17
C ALA A 121 -22.85 3.57 1.49
N ALA A 122 -22.44 2.79 0.50
CA ALA A 122 -21.37 1.79 0.65
C ALA A 122 -20.02 2.48 0.94
N ALA A 123 -19.71 3.54 0.20
CA ALA A 123 -18.52 4.36 0.44
C ALA A 123 -18.45 4.88 1.87
N LYS A 124 -19.56 5.41 2.40
CA LYS A 124 -19.65 5.91 3.76
C LYS A 124 -19.42 4.82 4.81
N ILE A 125 -19.99 3.63 4.64
CA ILE A 125 -19.81 2.49 5.56
C ILE A 125 -18.33 2.07 5.60
N ILE A 126 -17.69 1.98 4.42
CA ILE A 126 -16.27 1.63 4.34
C ILE A 126 -15.40 2.70 4.97
N ASP A 127 -15.65 3.97 4.67
CA ASP A 127 -14.91 5.10 5.23
C ASP A 127 -15.00 5.11 6.78
N GLU A 128 -16.20 4.91 7.34
CA GLU A 128 -16.41 4.78 8.78
C GLU A 128 -15.69 3.56 9.39
N ALA A 129 -15.74 2.42 8.71
CA ALA A 129 -15.06 1.21 9.14
C ALA A 129 -13.54 1.39 9.16
N MET A 130 -12.97 2.03 8.12
CA MET A 130 -11.54 2.29 8.01
C MET A 130 -11.05 3.29 9.06
N VAL A 131 -11.77 4.40 9.27
CA VAL A 131 -11.46 5.36 10.34
C VAL A 131 -11.50 4.68 11.71
N LYS A 132 -12.53 3.87 11.98
CA LYS A 132 -12.65 3.12 13.24
C LYS A 132 -11.50 2.12 13.40
N LEU A 133 -11.13 1.42 12.33
CA LEU A 133 -10.05 0.45 12.32
C LEU A 133 -8.70 1.10 12.65
N VAL A 134 -8.37 2.23 12.03
CA VAL A 134 -7.16 3.02 12.33
C VAL A 134 -7.19 3.53 13.76
N ARG A 135 -8.32 4.10 14.21
CA ARG A 135 -8.47 4.59 15.59
C ARG A 135 -8.25 3.51 16.65
N LEU A 136 -8.85 2.33 16.47
CA LEU A 136 -8.67 1.20 17.39
C LEU A 136 -7.23 0.67 17.40
N SER A 137 -6.51 0.83 16.30
CA SER A 137 -5.16 0.29 16.11
C SER A 137 -4.06 1.32 16.36
N CYS A 138 -4.43 2.58 16.57
CA CYS A 138 -3.54 3.73 16.71
C CYS A 138 -2.44 3.48 17.75
N GLY A 139 -2.79 3.02 18.96
CA GLY A 139 -1.78 2.75 19.99
C GLY A 139 -0.76 1.65 19.63
N LYS A 140 -1.09 0.74 18.71
CA LYS A 140 -0.13 -0.26 18.21
C LYS A 140 0.66 0.28 17.01
N LEU A 141 0.01 0.99 16.10
CA LEU A 141 0.65 1.66 14.96
C LEU A 141 1.78 2.57 15.42
N PHE A 142 1.47 3.51 16.30
CA PHE A 142 2.45 4.48 16.78
C PHE A 142 3.58 3.83 17.57
N ARG A 143 3.32 2.78 18.37
CA ARG A 143 4.40 2.02 19.03
C ARG A 143 5.36 1.39 18.02
N ARG A 144 4.83 0.84 16.92
CA ARG A 144 5.66 0.28 15.85
C ARG A 144 6.45 1.36 15.12
N TRP A 145 5.82 2.49 14.77
CA TRP A 145 6.50 3.59 14.08
C TRP A 145 7.63 4.18 14.91
N LYS A 146 7.40 4.30 16.23
CA LYS A 146 8.41 4.72 17.18
C LYS A 146 9.61 3.79 17.28
N SER A 147 9.41 2.48 17.05
CA SER A 147 10.50 1.50 16.98
C SER A 147 11.21 1.45 15.62
N THR A 148 10.77 2.22 14.62
CA THR A 148 11.42 2.23 13.30
C THR A 148 12.57 3.25 13.30
N ASP A 149 13.78 2.81 12.94
CA ASP A 149 15.00 3.63 12.99
C ASP A 149 14.90 4.94 12.19
N ILE A 150 14.19 4.92 11.06
CA ILE A 150 13.99 6.10 10.20
C ILE A 150 13.27 7.25 10.92
N LEU A 151 12.52 6.94 12.00
CA LEU A 151 11.74 7.87 12.82
C LEU A 151 12.28 8.03 14.24
N SER A 152 13.49 7.56 14.53
CA SER A 152 14.12 7.66 15.87
C SER A 152 14.16 9.10 16.43
N GLY A 153 14.34 10.10 15.56
CA GLY A 153 14.32 11.53 15.94
C GLY A 153 12.95 12.19 16.00
N HIS A 154 11.86 11.48 15.67
CA HIS A 154 10.51 12.04 15.53
C HIS A 154 9.51 11.54 16.59
N GLN A 155 10.01 11.11 17.75
CA GLN A 155 9.21 10.45 18.78
C GLN A 155 8.13 11.36 19.37
N GLN A 156 8.47 12.64 19.56
CA GLN A 156 7.56 13.64 20.10
C GLN A 156 6.47 13.99 19.08
N GLU A 157 6.84 14.23 17.82
CA GLU A 157 5.92 14.51 16.74
C GLU A 157 4.92 13.36 16.55
N LEU A 158 5.39 12.12 16.68
CA LEU A 158 4.52 10.94 16.67
C LEU A 158 3.51 10.93 17.83
N ASP A 159 3.90 11.34 19.04
CA ASP A 159 2.95 11.46 20.16
C ASP A 159 1.93 12.58 19.93
N GLU A 160 2.38 13.71 19.40
CA GLU A 160 1.53 14.85 19.07
C GLU A 160 0.51 14.46 18.00
N ILE A 161 0.95 13.87 16.88
CA ILE A 161 0.08 13.36 15.81
C ILE A 161 -0.96 12.39 16.38
N ARG A 162 -0.53 11.46 17.24
CA ARG A 162 -1.44 10.51 17.88
C ARG A 162 -2.49 11.24 18.73
N ALA A 163 -2.07 12.19 19.54
CA ALA A 163 -2.97 12.95 20.42
C ALA A 163 -3.98 13.75 19.61
N VAL A 164 -3.53 14.50 18.58
CA VAL A 164 -4.45 15.29 17.74
C VAL A 164 -5.41 14.40 16.95
N TYR A 165 -4.96 13.24 16.46
CA TYR A 165 -5.84 12.28 15.81
C TYR A 165 -6.89 11.71 16.78
N LEU A 166 -6.50 11.28 17.98
CA LEU A 166 -7.45 10.69 18.94
C LEU A 166 -8.47 11.70 19.48
N ASN A 167 -8.08 12.97 19.58
CA ASN A 167 -8.91 14.08 20.04
C ASN A 167 -9.81 14.67 18.95
N GLY A 168 -9.66 14.25 17.69
CA GLY A 168 -10.51 14.70 16.58
C GLY A 168 -10.05 15.98 15.89
N TYR A 169 -8.80 16.39 16.10
CA TYR A 169 -8.19 17.54 15.44
C TYR A 169 -7.57 17.11 14.11
N TRP A 170 -8.41 16.93 13.08
CA TRP A 170 -8.00 16.37 11.79
C TRP A 170 -7.08 17.29 10.98
N TYR A 171 -7.34 18.60 10.98
CA TYR A 171 -6.47 19.57 10.31
C TYR A 171 -5.04 19.59 10.90
N PRO A 172 -4.85 19.73 12.24
CA PRO A 172 -3.54 19.58 12.86
C PRO A 172 -2.89 18.22 12.60
N CYS A 173 -3.68 17.15 12.58
CA CYS A 173 -3.18 15.80 12.30
C CYS A 173 -2.58 15.70 10.89
N ILE A 174 -3.30 16.16 9.87
CA ILE A 174 -2.86 16.10 8.47
C ILE A 174 -1.62 16.99 8.26
N THR A 175 -1.63 18.20 8.81
CA THR A 175 -0.50 19.13 8.71
C THR A 175 0.76 18.61 9.41
N ALA A 176 0.62 17.85 10.49
CA ALA A 176 1.75 17.24 11.20
C ALA A 176 2.27 15.94 10.56
N ILE A 177 1.39 15.11 9.96
CA ILE A 177 1.82 13.88 9.25
C ILE A 177 2.58 14.21 7.97
N PHE A 178 2.22 15.30 7.32
CA PHE A 178 2.72 15.66 6.01
C PHE A 178 4.26 15.78 5.93
N PRO A 179 4.95 16.52 6.84
CA PRO A 179 6.41 16.54 6.88
C PRO A 179 7.05 15.17 7.09
N LEU A 180 6.42 14.27 7.86
CA LEU A 180 6.96 12.92 8.07
C LEU A 180 6.89 12.07 6.80
N LEU A 181 5.79 12.14 6.06
CA LEU A 181 5.65 11.46 4.77
C LEU A 181 6.72 11.94 3.78
N ASP A 182 6.91 13.25 3.69
CA ASP A 182 7.94 13.86 2.84
C ASP A 182 9.35 13.41 3.30
N HIS A 183 9.63 13.41 4.60
CA HIS A 183 10.91 12.97 5.17
C HIS A 183 11.23 11.51 4.81
N ILE A 184 10.29 10.61 5.05
CA ILE A 184 10.46 9.18 4.75
C ILE A 184 10.59 8.98 3.24
N CYS A 185 9.78 9.66 2.43
CA CYS A 185 9.87 9.54 0.98
C CYS A 185 11.22 10.02 0.44
N ARG A 186 11.77 11.14 0.96
CA ARG A 186 13.11 11.62 0.61
C ARG A 186 14.19 10.61 0.99
N LYS A 187 14.12 10.04 2.20
CA LYS A 187 15.08 9.04 2.67
C LYS A 187 15.00 7.74 1.87
N LEU A 188 13.79 7.24 1.63
CA LEU A 188 13.56 6.00 0.88
C LEU A 188 14.01 6.13 -0.57
N LEU A 189 13.58 7.19 -1.25
CA LEU A 189 13.80 7.37 -2.68
C LEU A 189 15.10 8.11 -3.01
N LYS A 190 15.86 8.51 -1.98
CA LYS A 190 17.10 9.31 -2.10
C LYS A 190 16.92 10.49 -3.06
N THR A 191 15.80 11.21 -2.92
CA THR A 191 15.39 12.28 -3.85
C THR A 191 14.99 13.54 -3.11
N GLU A 192 15.44 14.70 -3.60
CA GLU A 192 14.98 16.00 -3.11
C GLU A 192 13.67 16.45 -3.77
N ASN A 193 13.33 15.86 -4.93
CA ASN A 193 12.11 16.17 -5.67
C ASN A 193 11.16 14.99 -5.58
N LEU A 194 10.31 14.98 -4.54
CA LEU A 194 9.38 13.90 -4.23
C LEU A 194 8.48 13.51 -5.40
N ARG A 195 7.98 14.51 -6.14
CA ARG A 195 7.15 14.28 -7.32
C ARG A 195 7.94 13.56 -8.41
N LYS A 196 9.15 14.04 -8.73
CA LYS A 196 10.03 13.35 -9.69
C LYS A 196 10.41 11.97 -9.19
N GLY A 197 10.69 11.80 -7.89
CA GLY A 197 11.08 10.52 -7.29
C GLY A 197 10.00 9.45 -7.41
N VAL A 198 8.76 9.75 -7.00
CA VAL A 198 7.64 8.79 -7.13
C VAL A 198 7.31 8.54 -8.60
N GLY A 199 7.31 9.59 -9.43
CA GLY A 199 7.15 9.45 -10.88
C GLY A 199 8.26 8.62 -11.52
N GLN A 200 9.49 8.71 -11.02
CA GLN A 200 10.63 7.94 -11.47
C GLN A 200 10.48 6.46 -11.12
N ILE A 201 9.98 6.09 -9.94
CA ILE A 201 9.71 4.66 -9.64
C ILE A 201 8.75 4.10 -10.69
N ASN A 202 7.59 4.74 -10.88
CA ASN A 202 6.62 4.29 -11.87
C ASN A 202 7.23 4.21 -13.29
N LYS A 203 8.06 5.20 -13.65
CA LYS A 203 8.75 5.22 -14.94
C LYS A 203 9.78 4.09 -15.08
N VAL A 204 10.57 3.79 -14.04
CA VAL A 204 11.57 2.71 -14.11
C VAL A 204 10.89 1.34 -14.24
N PHE A 205 9.74 1.13 -13.58
CA PHE A 205 8.93 -0.07 -13.81
C PHE A 205 8.42 -0.15 -15.26
N GLN A 206 7.96 0.96 -15.83
CA GLN A 206 7.53 1.04 -17.23
C GLN A 206 8.69 0.80 -18.22
N ASP A 207 9.82 1.47 -18.01
CA ASP A 207 11.02 1.38 -18.85
C ASP A 207 11.66 -0.03 -18.76
N ALA A 208 11.49 -0.74 -17.63
CA ALA A 208 11.87 -2.14 -17.48
C ALA A 208 10.86 -3.12 -18.09
N ASN A 209 9.77 -2.63 -18.70
CA ASN A 209 8.65 -3.40 -19.22
C ASN A 209 8.02 -4.33 -18.17
N ILE A 210 8.00 -3.88 -16.90
CA ILE A 210 7.43 -4.62 -15.77
C ILE A 210 6.06 -4.03 -15.46
N CYS A 211 5.01 -4.76 -15.86
CA CYS A 211 3.68 -4.46 -15.39
C CYS A 211 3.56 -4.85 -13.92
N LEU A 212 3.06 -3.98 -13.04
CA LEU A 212 2.82 -4.35 -11.63
C LEU A 212 1.87 -5.55 -11.50
N GLU A 213 0.94 -5.68 -12.46
CA GLU A 213 0.04 -6.83 -12.54
C GLU A 213 0.78 -8.15 -12.78
N SER A 214 1.94 -8.14 -13.46
CA SER A 214 2.75 -9.34 -13.70
C SER A 214 3.52 -9.79 -12.47
N LEU A 215 3.61 -8.95 -11.43
CA LEU A 215 4.19 -9.27 -10.13
C LEU A 215 3.14 -9.78 -9.13
N ARG A 216 1.85 -9.79 -9.52
CA ARG A 216 0.76 -10.23 -8.66
C ARG A 216 0.81 -11.74 -8.44
N PRO A 217 0.64 -12.19 -7.19
CA PRO A 217 0.61 -13.60 -6.86
C PRO A 217 -0.75 -14.25 -7.14
N GLY A 218 -0.73 -15.59 -7.28
CA GLY A 218 -1.93 -16.43 -7.28
C GLY A 218 -2.95 -16.05 -8.37
N ALA A 219 -4.19 -15.72 -8.01
CA ALA A 219 -5.25 -15.44 -8.98
C ALA A 219 -4.90 -14.29 -9.95
N GLY A 220 -4.15 -13.29 -9.47
CA GLY A 220 -3.66 -12.19 -10.31
C GLY A 220 -2.72 -12.65 -11.43
N ALA A 221 -1.86 -13.65 -11.15
CA ALA A 221 -0.98 -14.24 -12.16
C ALA A 221 -1.78 -14.97 -13.26
N TRP A 222 -2.84 -15.68 -12.89
CA TRP A 222 -3.73 -16.37 -13.83
C TRP A 222 -4.52 -15.40 -14.71
N ASP A 223 -5.06 -14.33 -14.12
CA ASP A 223 -5.80 -13.31 -14.85
C ASP A 223 -4.89 -12.57 -15.83
N PHE A 224 -3.66 -12.24 -15.41
CA PHE A 224 -2.66 -11.63 -16.28
C PHE A 224 -2.23 -12.58 -17.40
N ALA A 225 -1.94 -13.85 -17.10
CA ALA A 225 -1.62 -14.88 -18.09
C ALA A 225 -2.69 -15.00 -19.17
N LYS A 226 -3.97 -15.04 -18.77
CA LYS A 226 -5.11 -15.12 -19.69
C LYS A 226 -5.21 -13.90 -20.60
N LYS A 227 -4.90 -12.70 -20.10
CA LYS A 227 -4.95 -11.45 -20.88
C LYS A 227 -3.75 -11.27 -21.81
N SER A 228 -2.57 -11.68 -21.37
CA SER A 228 -1.29 -11.43 -22.06
C SER A 228 -0.79 -12.61 -22.90
N GLY A 229 -1.39 -13.79 -22.77
CA GLY A 229 -0.92 -15.02 -23.39
C GLY A 229 0.32 -15.63 -22.71
N ALA A 230 0.72 -15.11 -21.55
CA ALA A 230 1.86 -15.62 -20.79
C ALA A 230 1.53 -16.94 -20.07
N ASN A 231 2.56 -17.70 -19.69
CA ASN A 231 2.42 -18.91 -18.89
C ASN A 231 2.15 -18.58 -17.42
N ALA A 232 1.01 -19.04 -16.88
CA ALA A 232 0.61 -18.79 -15.50
C ALA A 232 1.56 -19.41 -14.47
N GLN A 233 2.18 -20.56 -14.78
CA GLN A 233 3.09 -21.23 -13.87
C GLN A 233 4.38 -20.42 -13.69
N ASP A 234 4.96 -19.95 -14.80
CA ASP A 234 6.17 -19.12 -14.80
C ASP A 234 5.96 -17.80 -14.03
N LEU A 235 4.75 -17.24 -14.09
CA LEU A 235 4.38 -16.03 -13.33
C LEU A 235 4.23 -16.31 -11.84
N SER A 236 3.62 -17.44 -11.45
CA SER A 236 3.50 -17.86 -10.04
C SER A 236 4.87 -18.07 -9.39
N ASP A 237 5.85 -18.56 -10.16
CA ASP A 237 7.22 -18.76 -9.69
C ASP A 237 7.97 -17.43 -9.54
N LYS A 238 7.58 -16.40 -10.33
CA LYS A 238 8.18 -15.04 -10.32
C LYS A 238 7.38 -13.99 -9.53
N ASP A 239 6.26 -14.36 -8.91
CA ASP A 239 5.42 -13.41 -8.16
C ASP A 239 6.14 -12.85 -6.92
N LEU A 240 5.66 -11.72 -6.39
CA LEU A 240 6.20 -11.12 -5.17
C LEU A 240 5.36 -11.41 -3.91
N ARG A 241 4.45 -12.39 -3.95
CA ARG A 241 3.55 -12.73 -2.81
C ARG A 241 2.96 -11.47 -2.13
N LEU A 242 3.01 -11.38 -0.80
CA LEU A 242 2.51 -10.24 -0.03
C LEU A 242 3.26 -8.93 -0.34
N VAL A 243 4.55 -9.01 -0.67
CA VAL A 243 5.36 -7.85 -1.05
C VAL A 243 4.79 -7.20 -2.31
N GLY A 244 4.38 -8.01 -3.31
CA GLY A 244 3.76 -7.52 -4.53
C GLY A 244 2.49 -6.73 -4.26
N VAL A 245 1.61 -7.26 -3.40
CA VAL A 245 0.36 -6.56 -3.02
C VAL A 245 0.65 -5.24 -2.30
N ALA A 246 1.64 -5.22 -1.40
CA ALA A 246 2.03 -4.02 -0.68
C ALA A 246 2.62 -2.95 -1.60
N LEU A 247 3.55 -3.35 -2.47
CA LEU A 247 4.19 -2.47 -3.44
C LEU A 247 3.17 -1.86 -4.41
N GLU A 248 2.24 -2.67 -4.90
CA GLU A 248 1.16 -2.19 -5.76
C GLU A 248 0.25 -1.18 -5.05
N SER A 249 -0.17 -1.48 -3.82
CA SER A 249 -0.99 -0.57 -3.01
C SER A 249 -0.27 0.77 -2.80
N PHE A 250 1.06 0.73 -2.58
CA PHE A 250 1.88 1.92 -2.45
C PHE A 250 1.94 2.71 -3.76
N LEU A 251 2.30 2.07 -4.88
CA LEU A 251 2.51 2.78 -6.15
C LEU A 251 1.23 3.45 -6.65
N HIS A 252 0.09 2.79 -6.45
CA HIS A 252 -1.21 3.38 -6.77
C HIS A 252 -1.51 4.62 -5.92
N PHE A 253 -1.42 4.49 -4.58
CA PHE A 253 -1.74 5.61 -3.70
C PHE A 253 -0.73 6.76 -3.84
N ALA A 254 0.56 6.44 -3.93
CA ALA A 254 1.64 7.40 -4.13
C ALA A 254 1.50 8.14 -5.47
N GLY A 255 1.07 7.46 -6.53
CA GLY A 255 0.79 8.06 -7.83
C GLY A 255 -0.31 9.13 -7.76
N ALA A 256 -1.43 8.84 -7.08
CA ALA A 256 -2.50 9.80 -6.86
C ALA A 256 -2.07 10.95 -5.92
N TYR A 257 -1.39 10.61 -4.82
CA TYR A 257 -1.01 11.55 -3.79
C TYR A 257 0.08 12.52 -4.24
N TYR A 258 1.16 12.05 -4.87
CA TYR A 258 2.27 12.89 -5.35
C TYR A 258 2.10 13.36 -6.81
N GLY A 259 1.05 12.91 -7.51
CA GLY A 259 0.73 13.28 -8.89
C GLY A 259 0.29 14.73 -9.06
N HIS A 260 0.17 15.17 -10.32
CA HIS A 260 -0.44 16.48 -10.64
C HIS A 260 -1.94 16.43 -10.40
N ALA A 261 -2.48 17.42 -9.70
CA ALA A 261 -3.92 17.64 -9.62
C ALA A 261 -4.44 18.02 -11.02
N THR A 262 -5.17 17.11 -11.68
CA THR A 262 -5.95 17.42 -12.88
C THR A 262 -7.40 17.70 -12.48
N SER A 263 -8.11 18.49 -13.28
CA SER A 263 -9.54 18.83 -13.06
C SER A 263 -10.45 17.60 -12.96
N ASP A 264 -10.02 16.47 -13.52
CA ASP A 264 -10.78 15.22 -13.63
C ASP A 264 -10.43 14.20 -12.53
N GLN A 265 -9.65 14.58 -11.51
CA GLN A 265 -9.36 13.66 -10.41
C GLN A 265 -10.61 13.40 -9.56
N ASP A 266 -10.88 12.12 -9.31
CA ASP A 266 -11.91 11.65 -8.38
C ASP A 266 -11.93 12.53 -7.12
N ALA A 267 -13.11 13.03 -6.76
CA ALA A 267 -13.32 13.90 -5.60
C ALA A 267 -12.82 13.26 -4.29
N ARG A 268 -12.70 11.92 -4.25
CA ARG A 268 -12.19 11.15 -3.11
C ARG A 268 -10.67 10.93 -3.13
N ALA A 269 -9.99 11.21 -4.25
CA ALA A 269 -8.54 11.08 -4.33
C ALA A 269 -7.85 12.17 -3.51
N LEU A 270 -6.99 11.76 -2.58
CA LEU A 270 -6.17 12.69 -1.80
C LEU A 270 -4.93 13.08 -2.61
N ASN A 271 -4.66 14.38 -2.70
CA ASN A 271 -3.52 14.91 -3.46
C ASN A 271 -2.69 15.88 -2.62
N ARG A 272 -1.37 15.69 -2.60
CA ARG A 272 -0.39 16.50 -1.86
C ARG A 272 -0.47 17.99 -2.21
N HIS A 273 -0.67 18.35 -3.48
CA HIS A 273 -0.81 19.74 -3.90
C HIS A 273 -2.10 20.36 -3.36
N ALA A 274 -3.21 19.60 -3.41
CA ALA A 274 -4.48 20.05 -2.84
C ALA A 274 -4.41 20.26 -1.32
N VAL A 275 -3.67 19.41 -0.59
CA VAL A 275 -3.40 19.58 0.85
C VAL A 275 -2.62 20.87 1.10
N LEU A 276 -1.53 21.11 0.36
CA LEU A 276 -0.66 22.28 0.55
C LEU A 276 -1.35 23.61 0.28
N HIS A 277 -2.20 23.65 -0.75
CA HIS A 277 -2.86 24.89 -1.17
C HIS A 277 -4.29 25.03 -0.63
N GLY A 278 -4.76 24.08 0.18
CA GLY A 278 -6.14 24.08 0.69
C GLY A 278 -7.20 24.09 -0.43
N GLN A 279 -6.87 23.58 -1.62
CA GLN A 279 -7.65 23.76 -2.85
C GLN A 279 -8.93 22.91 -2.94
N ARG A 280 -9.33 22.20 -1.89
CA ARG A 280 -10.64 21.55 -1.81
C ARG A 280 -11.27 21.77 -0.44
N ASP A 281 -12.58 21.98 -0.41
CA ASP A 281 -13.39 22.09 0.82
C ASP A 281 -13.34 20.83 1.71
N ARG A 282 -12.68 19.75 1.26
CA ARG A 282 -12.71 18.41 1.87
C ARG A 282 -11.35 17.81 2.22
N VAL A 283 -10.22 18.52 2.09
CA VAL A 283 -8.89 17.91 2.35
C VAL A 283 -8.60 17.67 3.84
N TRP A 284 -9.46 18.14 4.73
CA TRP A 284 -9.24 18.16 6.18
C TRP A 284 -10.21 17.25 6.94
N THR A 285 -10.52 16.09 6.36
CA THR A 285 -11.48 15.15 6.92
C THR A 285 -10.83 14.08 7.81
N ARG A 286 -11.64 13.43 8.66
CA ARG A 286 -11.19 12.28 9.46
C ARG A 286 -10.75 11.11 8.58
N GLU A 287 -11.38 10.96 7.41
CA GLU A 287 -11.07 9.95 6.41
C GLU A 287 -9.67 10.19 5.82
N ASP A 288 -9.36 11.43 5.42
CA ASP A 288 -8.05 11.76 4.85
C ASP A 288 -6.92 11.67 5.86
N ALA A 289 -7.15 12.12 7.10
CA ALA A 289 -6.20 11.89 8.20
C ALA A 289 -5.89 10.39 8.36
N SER A 290 -6.92 9.54 8.30
CA SER A 290 -6.76 8.10 8.41
C SER A 290 -6.06 7.48 7.19
N ARG A 291 -6.34 7.96 5.96
CA ARG A 291 -5.62 7.56 4.74
C ARG A 291 -4.14 7.89 4.82
N LEU A 292 -3.78 9.08 5.30
CA LEU A 292 -2.38 9.48 5.46
C LEU A 292 -1.65 8.65 6.52
N LEU A 293 -2.30 8.34 7.66
CA LEU A 293 -1.74 7.43 8.66
C LEU A 293 -1.51 6.02 8.09
N LEU A 294 -2.43 5.51 7.27
CA LEU A 294 -2.25 4.23 6.58
C LEU A 294 -1.16 4.26 5.53
N PHE A 295 -1.06 5.36 4.79
CA PHE A 295 -0.03 5.53 3.79
C PHE A 295 1.37 5.61 4.44
N LEU A 296 1.49 6.34 5.55
CA LEU A 296 2.68 6.36 6.38
C LEU A 296 3.04 4.94 6.85
N ASP A 297 2.06 4.18 7.33
CA ASP A 297 2.27 2.79 7.72
C ASP A 297 2.81 1.93 6.59
N LEU A 298 2.19 2.04 5.41
CA LEU A 298 2.56 1.29 4.22
C LEU A 298 4.00 1.61 3.78
N MET A 299 4.37 2.89 3.80
CA MET A 299 5.74 3.32 3.50
C MET A 299 6.75 2.72 4.48
N LEU A 300 6.46 2.73 5.78
CA LEU A 300 7.35 2.19 6.81
C LEU A 300 7.50 0.66 6.68
N ILE A 301 6.42 -0.04 6.32
CA ILE A 301 6.45 -1.49 6.10
C ILE A 301 7.26 -1.88 4.86
N LEU A 302 7.28 -1.02 3.84
CA LEU A 302 7.99 -1.25 2.58
C LEU A 302 9.48 -0.84 2.61
N ILE A 303 9.99 -0.28 3.71
CA ILE A 303 11.41 0.08 3.84
C ILE A 303 12.36 -1.03 3.37
N PRO A 304 12.31 -2.27 3.91
CA PRO A 304 13.23 -3.33 3.49
C PRO A 304 13.09 -3.70 2.00
N VAL A 305 11.90 -3.51 1.43
CA VAL A 305 11.64 -3.76 0.01
C VAL A 305 12.31 -2.69 -0.84
N PHE A 306 12.17 -1.41 -0.47
CA PHE A 306 12.82 -0.30 -1.17
C PHE A 306 14.34 -0.32 -1.02
N GLU A 307 14.87 -0.76 0.13
CA GLU A 307 16.31 -0.93 0.30
C GLU A 307 16.90 -1.92 -0.71
N ILE A 308 16.17 -2.99 -1.03
CA ILE A 308 16.56 -3.96 -2.07
C ILE A 308 16.33 -3.39 -3.47
N LEU A 309 15.11 -2.91 -3.76
CA LEU A 309 14.74 -2.43 -5.09
C LEU A 309 15.60 -1.26 -5.57
N LEU A 310 15.99 -0.39 -4.63
CA LEU A 310 16.72 0.85 -4.90
C LEU A 310 18.22 0.74 -4.59
N ALA A 311 18.73 -0.47 -4.35
CA ALA A 311 20.16 -0.71 -4.15
C ALA A 311 20.95 -0.37 -5.43
N SER A 312 22.10 0.28 -5.25
CA SER A 312 23.02 0.66 -6.34
C SER A 312 23.75 -0.54 -6.94
N GLU A 313 23.90 -1.60 -6.15
CA GLU A 313 24.43 -2.90 -6.55
C GLU A 313 23.48 -3.97 -5.98
N PRO A 314 23.19 -5.05 -6.72
CA PRO A 314 22.38 -6.15 -6.20
C PRO A 314 23.09 -6.76 -4.99
N GLN A 315 22.44 -6.69 -3.82
CA GLN A 315 22.99 -7.32 -2.61
C GLN A 315 22.76 -8.83 -2.69
N GLU A 316 23.84 -9.61 -2.82
CA GLU A 316 23.84 -11.08 -2.71
C GLU A 316 23.25 -11.56 -1.37
#